data_AF-A0A653CC77-F1
#
_entry.id   AF-A0A653CC77-F1
#
_cell.length_a   1.000
_cell.length_b   1.000
_cell.length_c   1.000
_cell.angle_alpha   90.00
_cell.angle_beta   90.00
_cell.angle_gamma   90.00
#
_symmetry.space_group_name_H-M   'P 1'
#
loop_
_entity.id
_entity.type
_entity.pdbx_description
1 polymer ?
#
loop_
_entity_poly.entity_id
_entity_poly.type
_entity_poly.pdbx_seq_one_letter_code
_entity_poly.pdbx_strand_id
1 'polypeptide(L)'
;MNTYKIPANCKALIPPILNSEIQACLPKSALDHDSFLMALQEQIAHGLSAVGTVLGKMLPIPEQAEDLKVLADGCQLISNVHHAISTHRKFKIIPYLNTDCKKVAKTMHMDEFLFSRNFAEAVKNEQSIKKTSFTFKKKTIPAYGQAGPSGGPSSYLNSQRPPYKEKLKQKREGRPFDRHQQKTKRFRK
;
A
#
# COMPACT_ATOMS: atom_id res chain seq x y z
N MET A 1 -8.11 -8.92 30.85
CA MET A 1 -8.40 -7.64 30.18
C MET A 1 -9.77 -7.61 29.48
N ASN A 2 -10.74 -8.50 29.81
CA ASN A 2 -12.02 -8.61 29.08
C ASN A 2 -13.26 -8.38 29.97
N THR A 3 -13.19 -7.43 30.90
CA THR A 3 -14.30 -7.14 31.83
C THR A 3 -15.47 -6.47 31.10
N TYR A 4 -15.20 -5.68 30.06
CA TYR A 4 -16.21 -4.95 29.29
C TYR A 4 -16.35 -5.56 27.90
N LYS A 5 -17.43 -6.29 27.66
CA LYS A 5 -17.71 -6.92 26.36
C LYS A 5 -18.23 -5.89 25.37
N ILE A 6 -17.86 -6.04 24.10
CA ILE A 6 -18.40 -5.23 23.02
C ILE A 6 -19.91 -5.54 22.89
N PRO A 7 -20.79 -4.53 22.93
CA PRO A 7 -22.23 -4.73 22.78
C PRO A 7 -22.58 -5.34 21.43
N ALA A 8 -23.56 -6.27 21.40
CA ALA A 8 -23.97 -6.98 20.19
C ALA A 8 -24.52 -6.06 19.08
N ASN A 9 -25.05 -4.90 19.45
CA ASN A 9 -25.51 -3.85 18.53
C ASN A 9 -24.35 -3.02 17.93
N CYS A 10 -23.15 -3.09 18.48
CA CYS A 10 -21.99 -2.31 18.06
C CYS A 10 -21.00 -3.13 17.22
N LYS A 11 -21.50 -3.80 16.16
CA LYS A 11 -20.66 -4.64 15.27
C LYS A 11 -19.49 -3.88 14.64
N ALA A 12 -19.63 -2.58 14.41
CA ALA A 12 -18.57 -1.73 13.85
C ALA A 12 -17.37 -1.52 14.79
N LEU A 13 -17.52 -1.81 16.09
CA LEU A 13 -16.41 -1.80 17.06
C LEU A 13 -15.62 -3.12 17.05
N ILE A 14 -16.14 -4.18 16.41
CA ILE A 14 -15.38 -5.42 16.27
C ILE A 14 -14.28 -5.17 15.23
N PRO A 15 -13.00 -5.41 15.56
CA PRO A 15 -11.92 -5.25 14.59
C PRO A 15 -12.15 -6.17 13.38
N PRO A 16 -12.00 -5.65 12.15
CA PRO A 16 -12.19 -6.45 10.95
C PRO A 16 -11.11 -7.53 10.84
N ILE A 17 -11.52 -8.73 10.44
CA ILE A 17 -10.66 -9.90 10.33
C ILE A 17 -9.87 -9.83 9.02
N LEU A 18 -8.63 -10.29 9.05
CA LEU A 18 -7.84 -10.40 7.83
C LEU A 18 -8.37 -11.55 6.94
N ASN A 19 -8.56 -11.27 5.66
CA ASN A 19 -8.93 -12.26 4.66
C ASN A 19 -7.92 -13.42 4.58
N SER A 20 -8.39 -14.66 4.61
CA SER A 20 -7.55 -15.87 4.58
C SER A 20 -6.66 -15.98 3.33
N GLU A 21 -7.22 -15.56 2.19
CA GLU A 21 -6.55 -15.51 0.89
C GLU A 21 -5.41 -14.48 0.86
N ILE A 22 -5.50 -13.42 1.67
CA ILE A 22 -4.44 -12.42 1.82
C ILE A 22 -3.42 -12.88 2.84
N GLN A 23 -3.88 -13.52 3.93
CA GLN A 23 -3.01 -14.07 4.97
C GLN A 23 -1.97 -15.03 4.39
N ALA A 24 -2.35 -15.87 3.43
CA ALA A 24 -1.46 -16.80 2.74
C ALA A 24 -0.33 -16.14 1.94
N CYS A 25 -0.48 -14.87 1.55
CA CYS A 25 0.51 -14.13 0.75
C CYS A 25 1.47 -13.27 1.60
N LEU A 26 1.23 -13.14 2.91
CA LEU A 26 1.99 -12.24 3.77
C LEU A 26 3.16 -12.96 4.46
N PRO A 27 4.32 -12.30 4.59
CA PRO A 27 5.40 -12.83 5.42
C PRO A 27 5.00 -12.81 6.89
N LYS A 28 5.57 -13.72 7.70
CA LYS A 28 5.28 -13.84 9.13
C LYS A 28 5.40 -12.50 9.88
N SER A 29 6.43 -11.71 9.60
CA SER A 29 6.60 -10.39 10.22
C SER A 29 5.44 -9.42 9.94
N ALA A 30 4.84 -9.47 8.75
CA ALA A 30 3.68 -8.64 8.43
C ALA A 30 2.41 -9.14 9.13
N LEU A 31 2.27 -10.46 9.28
CA LEU A 31 1.17 -11.08 10.03
C LEU A 31 1.25 -10.75 11.53
N ASP A 32 2.43 -10.85 12.12
CA ASP A 32 2.65 -10.51 13.53
C ASP A 32 2.33 -9.03 13.79
N HIS A 33 2.71 -8.14 12.87
CA HIS A 33 2.39 -6.72 12.96
C HIS A 33 0.88 -6.44 12.80
N ASP A 34 0.20 -7.11 11.85
CA ASP A 34 -1.25 -6.98 11.70
C ASP A 34 -2.01 -7.49 12.93
N SER A 35 -1.59 -8.63 13.48
CA SER A 35 -2.16 -9.20 14.70
C SER A 35 -2.00 -8.26 15.90
N PHE A 36 -0.85 -7.60 16.02
CA PHE A 36 -0.64 -6.59 17.06
C PHE A 36 -1.60 -5.41 16.90
N LEU A 37 -1.75 -4.88 15.68
CA LEU A 37 -2.67 -3.77 15.42
C LEU A 37 -4.13 -4.18 15.65
N MET A 38 -4.51 -5.41 15.31
CA MET A 38 -5.84 -5.96 15.58
C MET A 38 -6.10 -6.06 17.09
N ALA A 39 -5.14 -6.56 17.87
CA ALA A 39 -5.27 -6.62 19.32
C ALA A 39 -5.35 -5.22 19.96
N LEU A 40 -4.57 -4.25 19.47
CA LEU A 40 -4.66 -2.86 19.90
C LEU A 40 -6.04 -2.26 19.60
N GLN A 41 -6.56 -2.54 18.40
CA GLN A 41 -7.89 -2.12 17.98
C GLN A 41 -8.98 -2.73 18.87
N GLU A 42 -8.85 -4.01 19.23
CA GLU A 42 -9.74 -4.72 20.16
C GLU A 42 -9.72 -4.09 21.56
N GLN A 43 -8.55 -3.73 22.07
CA GLN A 43 -8.44 -3.03 23.37
C GLN A 43 -9.16 -1.68 23.36
N ILE A 44 -9.04 -0.91 22.27
CA ILE A 44 -9.76 0.35 22.10
C ILE A 44 -11.28 0.11 22.10
N ALA A 45 -11.75 -0.93 21.41
CA ALA A 45 -13.17 -1.28 21.38
C ALA A 45 -13.71 -1.66 22.76
N HIS A 46 -12.94 -2.43 23.54
CA HIS A 46 -13.28 -2.73 24.94
C HIS A 46 -13.29 -1.47 25.82
N GLY A 47 -12.33 -0.56 25.62
CA GLY A 47 -12.30 0.74 26.30
C GLY A 47 -13.53 1.59 26.00
N LEU A 48 -13.90 1.71 24.73
CA LEU A 48 -15.14 2.38 24.31
C LEU A 48 -16.39 1.73 24.90
N SER A 49 -16.41 0.40 25.01
CA SER A 49 -17.52 -0.33 25.64
C SER A 49 -17.65 -0.04 27.13
N ALA A 50 -16.52 0.12 27.83
CA ALA A 50 -16.49 0.54 29.22
C ALA A 50 -17.07 1.96 29.40
N VAL A 51 -16.63 2.90 28.56
CA VAL A 51 -17.15 4.29 28.57
C VAL A 51 -18.64 4.32 28.21
N GLY A 52 -19.04 3.53 27.21
CA GLY A 52 -20.45 3.38 26.81
C GLY A 52 -21.35 2.89 27.94
N THR A 53 -20.83 2.03 28.83
CA THR A 53 -21.56 1.57 30.01
C THR A 53 -21.85 2.71 31.00
N VAL A 54 -20.90 3.65 31.15
CA VAL A 54 -21.08 4.84 32.00
C VAL A 54 -22.02 5.82 31.32
N LEU A 55 -21.82 6.08 30.03
CA LEU A 55 -22.71 6.94 29.24
C LEU A 55 -24.17 6.49 29.31
N GLY A 56 -24.43 5.18 29.20
CA GLY A 56 -25.79 4.63 29.33
C GLY A 56 -26.44 4.89 30.70
N LYS A 57 -25.65 5.01 31.77
CA LYS A 57 -26.13 5.36 33.12
C LYS A 57 -26.35 6.86 33.31
N MET A 58 -25.58 7.70 32.62
CA MET A 58 -25.70 9.17 32.66
C MET A 58 -26.82 9.69 31.75
N LEU A 59 -27.14 8.96 30.68
CA LEU A 59 -28.15 9.34 29.68
C LEU A 59 -29.52 9.76 30.26
N PRO A 60 -30.09 9.10 31.30
CA PRO A 60 -31.37 9.51 31.86
C PRO A 60 -31.31 10.71 32.82
N ILE A 61 -30.13 11.27 33.11
CA ILE A 61 -29.94 12.36 34.09
C ILE A 61 -29.77 13.70 33.32
N PRO A 62 -30.78 14.57 33.26
CA PRO A 62 -30.77 15.78 32.43
C PRO A 62 -29.66 16.76 32.82
N GLU A 63 -29.29 16.83 34.10
CA GLU A 63 -28.28 17.75 34.63
C GLU A 63 -26.86 17.42 34.12
N GLN A 64 -26.64 16.21 33.62
CA GLN A 64 -25.34 15.75 33.11
C GLN A 64 -25.20 15.90 31.59
N ALA A 65 -26.13 16.58 30.92
CA ALA A 65 -26.16 16.68 29.46
C ALA A 65 -24.87 17.27 28.85
N GLU A 66 -24.30 18.30 29.48
CA GLU A 66 -23.05 18.92 29.02
C GLU A 66 -21.84 17.99 29.19
N ASP A 67 -21.72 17.32 30.34
CA ASP A 67 -20.66 16.33 30.58
C ASP A 67 -20.78 15.14 29.62
N LEU A 68 -22.01 14.71 29.33
CA LEU A 68 -22.31 13.64 28.39
C LEU A 68 -21.89 14.02 26.97
N LYS A 69 -22.09 15.27 26.57
CA LYS A 69 -21.64 15.78 25.27
C LYS A 69 -20.13 15.77 25.15
N VAL A 70 -19.40 16.28 26.15
CA VAL A 70 -17.92 16.24 26.16
C VAL A 70 -17.40 14.80 26.09
N LEU A 71 -18.03 13.88 26.82
CA LEU A 71 -17.65 12.48 26.80
C LEU A 71 -17.98 11.79 25.46
N ALA A 72 -19.11 12.14 24.84
CA ALA A 72 -19.49 11.66 23.52
C ALA A 72 -18.50 12.13 22.44
N ASP A 73 -18.09 13.40 22.48
CA ASP A 73 -17.06 13.95 21.58
C ASP A 73 -15.73 13.20 21.76
N GLY A 74 -15.33 12.91 23.00
CA GLY A 74 -14.17 12.08 23.30
C GLY A 74 -14.29 10.66 22.72
N CYS A 75 -15.46 10.02 22.86
CA CYS A 75 -15.72 8.71 22.28
C CYS A 75 -15.68 8.73 20.74
N GLN A 76 -16.14 9.81 20.12
CA GLN A 76 -16.07 9.99 18.68
C GLN A 76 -14.60 10.07 18.21
N LEU A 77 -13.76 10.84 18.90
CA LEU A 77 -12.33 10.91 18.59
C LEU A 77 -11.64 9.54 18.71
N ILE A 78 -11.92 8.80 19.78
CA ILE A 78 -11.36 7.45 19.98
C ILE A 78 -11.88 6.49 18.90
N SER A 79 -13.14 6.59 18.51
CA SER A 79 -13.73 5.79 17.42
C SER A 79 -13.08 6.10 16.07
N ASN A 80 -12.72 7.36 15.82
CA ASN A 80 -11.96 7.76 14.64
C ASN A 80 -10.55 7.12 14.65
N VAL A 81 -9.88 7.07 15.80
CA VAL A 81 -8.59 6.37 15.94
C VAL A 81 -8.76 4.88 15.68
N HIS A 82 -9.79 4.24 16.24
CA HIS A 82 -10.12 2.84 15.98
C HIS A 82 -10.27 2.57 14.48
N HIS A 83 -11.00 3.42 13.75
CA HIS A 83 -11.14 3.32 12.29
C HIS A 83 -9.82 3.60 11.54
N ALA A 84 -9.03 4.56 12.00
CA ALA A 84 -7.73 4.88 11.42
C ALA A 84 -6.76 3.69 11.49
N ILE A 85 -6.82 2.88 12.55
CA ILE A 85 -6.04 1.64 12.67
C ILE A 85 -6.41 0.66 11.54
N SER A 86 -7.70 0.43 11.28
CA SER A 86 -8.12 -0.40 10.15
C SER A 86 -7.59 0.11 8.80
N THR A 87 -7.65 1.42 8.58
CA THR A 87 -7.11 2.04 7.37
C THR A 87 -5.59 1.86 7.28
N HIS A 88 -4.88 1.99 8.41
CA HIS A 88 -3.44 1.77 8.49
C HIS A 88 -3.07 0.31 8.19
N ARG A 89 -3.82 -0.66 8.74
CA ARG A 89 -3.66 -2.09 8.43
C ARG A 89 -3.77 -2.35 6.93
N LYS A 90 -4.81 -1.81 6.27
CA LYS A 90 -4.94 -1.87 4.79
C LYS A 90 -3.72 -1.30 4.09
N PHE A 91 -3.29 -0.10 4.48
CA PHE A 91 -2.12 0.56 3.89
C PHE A 91 -0.84 -0.28 3.99
N LYS A 92 -0.61 -0.95 5.13
CA LYS A 92 0.56 -1.81 5.36
C LYS A 92 0.52 -3.11 4.57
N ILE A 93 -0.68 -3.67 4.35
CA ILE A 93 -0.86 -4.96 3.65
C ILE A 93 -0.85 -4.80 2.13
N ILE A 94 -1.44 -3.73 1.59
CA ILE A 94 -1.55 -3.49 0.14
C ILE A 94 -0.20 -3.66 -0.63
N PRO A 95 0.96 -3.20 -0.13
CA PRO A 95 2.24 -3.36 -0.80
C PRO A 95 2.62 -4.81 -1.16
N TYR A 96 2.18 -5.79 -0.37
CA TYR A 96 2.46 -7.22 -0.57
C TYR A 96 1.60 -7.88 -1.65
N LEU A 97 0.52 -7.23 -2.08
CA LEU A 97 -0.39 -7.76 -3.08
C LEU A 97 0.16 -7.60 -4.51
N ASN A 98 -0.35 -8.37 -5.48
CA ASN A 98 -0.02 -8.13 -6.89
C ASN A 98 -0.77 -6.90 -7.44
N THR A 99 -0.41 -6.41 -8.63
CA THR A 99 -0.98 -5.17 -9.18
C THR A 99 -2.51 -5.18 -9.32
N ASP A 100 -3.10 -6.32 -9.64
CA ASP A 100 -4.55 -6.45 -9.82
C ASP A 100 -5.27 -6.45 -8.47
N CYS A 101 -4.77 -7.24 -7.52
CA CYS A 101 -5.22 -7.24 -6.13
C CYS A 101 -5.07 -5.86 -5.47
N LYS A 102 -3.98 -5.11 -5.74
CA LYS A 102 -3.79 -3.75 -5.21
C LYS A 102 -4.88 -2.79 -5.65
N LYS A 103 -5.32 -2.87 -6.91
CA LYS A 103 -6.39 -2.00 -7.43
C LYS A 103 -7.71 -2.28 -6.72
N VAL A 104 -8.09 -3.55 -6.66
CA VAL A 104 -9.31 -4.00 -5.99
C VAL A 104 -9.27 -3.68 -4.49
N ALA A 105 -8.15 -3.95 -3.82
CA ALA A 105 -7.98 -3.70 -2.39
C ALA A 105 -8.14 -2.21 -1.99
N LYS A 106 -7.82 -1.28 -2.89
CA LYS A 106 -7.98 0.17 -2.66
C LYS A 106 -9.41 0.64 -2.82
N THR A 107 -10.21 0.00 -3.68
CA THR A 107 -11.59 0.41 -3.97
C THR A 107 -12.61 -0.30 -3.09
N MET A 108 -12.27 -1.48 -2.56
CA MET A 108 -13.18 -2.24 -1.70
C MET A 108 -13.43 -1.55 -0.36
N HIS A 109 -14.71 -1.52 0.02
CA HIS A 109 -15.15 -1.13 1.35
C HIS A 109 -14.75 -2.21 2.38
N MET A 110 -14.70 -1.81 3.63
CA MET A 110 -14.41 -2.72 4.74
C MET A 110 -15.73 -3.19 5.33
N ASP A 111 -15.84 -4.50 5.58
CA ASP A 111 -16.99 -5.11 6.24
C ASP A 111 -16.50 -5.86 7.50
N GLU A 112 -17.02 -7.07 7.75
CA GLU A 112 -16.46 -7.99 8.74
C GLU A 112 -14.98 -8.34 8.45
N PHE A 113 -14.59 -8.28 7.18
CA PHE A 113 -13.25 -8.49 6.67
C PHE A 113 -12.58 -7.17 6.26
N LEU A 114 -11.26 -7.12 6.43
CA LEU A 114 -10.45 -5.93 6.15
C LEU A 114 -10.51 -5.51 4.66
N PHE A 115 -10.65 -6.47 3.75
CA PHE A 115 -10.75 -6.24 2.30
C PHE A 115 -12.10 -6.66 1.69
N SER A 116 -13.14 -6.74 2.51
CA SER A 116 -14.46 -7.31 2.19
C SER A 116 -14.47 -8.83 2.01
N ARG A 117 -15.62 -9.45 2.32
CA ARG A 117 -15.87 -10.87 2.05
C ARG A 117 -15.77 -11.23 0.56
N ASN A 118 -16.13 -10.29 -0.32
CA ASN A 118 -16.19 -10.53 -1.77
C ASN A 118 -14.87 -10.20 -2.49
N PHE A 119 -13.75 -10.10 -1.77
CA PHE A 119 -12.46 -9.73 -2.32
C PHE A 119 -12.01 -10.67 -3.45
N ALA A 120 -12.09 -11.98 -3.23
CA ALA A 120 -11.67 -12.98 -4.22
C ALA A 120 -12.50 -12.91 -5.53
N GLU A 121 -13.80 -12.65 -5.43
CA GLU A 121 -14.68 -12.48 -6.58
C GLU A 121 -14.35 -11.19 -7.33
N ALA A 122 -14.15 -10.09 -6.61
CA ALA A 122 -13.77 -8.81 -7.20
C ALA A 122 -12.43 -8.89 -7.94
N VAL A 123 -11.45 -9.63 -7.42
CA VAL A 123 -10.17 -9.88 -8.11
C VAL A 123 -10.36 -10.70 -9.39
N LYS A 124 -11.19 -11.75 -9.38
CA LYS A 124 -11.50 -12.54 -10.58
C LYS A 124 -12.20 -11.68 -11.65
N ASN A 125 -13.13 -10.83 -11.23
CA ASN A 125 -13.83 -9.91 -12.11
C ASN A 125 -12.89 -8.86 -12.71
N GLU A 126 -11.98 -8.29 -11.92
CA GLU A 126 -10.98 -7.36 -12.45
C GLU A 126 -10.09 -8.05 -13.48
N GLN A 127 -9.66 -9.29 -13.23
CA GLN A 127 -8.84 -10.05 -14.18
C GLN A 127 -9.61 -10.38 -15.48
N SER A 128 -10.90 -10.71 -15.40
CA SER A 128 -11.72 -10.97 -16.59
C SER A 128 -11.93 -9.70 -17.41
N ILE A 129 -12.27 -8.58 -16.75
CA ILE A 129 -12.37 -7.25 -17.38
C ILE A 129 -11.05 -6.89 -18.06
N LYS A 130 -9.91 -7.12 -17.40
CA LYS A 130 -8.59 -6.84 -17.98
C LYS A 130 -8.34 -7.67 -19.24
N LYS A 131 -8.71 -8.95 -19.26
CA LYS A 131 -8.62 -9.82 -20.46
C LYS A 131 -9.52 -9.31 -21.59
N THR A 132 -10.79 -9.01 -21.31
CA THR A 132 -11.75 -8.47 -22.30
C THR A 132 -11.34 -7.06 -22.77
N SER A 133 -10.67 -6.26 -21.94
CA SER A 133 -10.17 -4.95 -22.36
C SER A 133 -9.13 -5.05 -23.49
N PHE A 134 -8.35 -6.14 -23.54
CA PHE A 134 -7.43 -6.37 -24.65
C PHE A 134 -8.15 -6.69 -25.97
N THR A 135 -9.35 -7.28 -25.93
CA THR A 135 -10.14 -7.50 -27.16
C THR A 135 -10.77 -6.22 -27.69
N PHE A 136 -11.05 -5.25 -26.80
CA PHE A 136 -11.55 -3.93 -27.19
C PHE A 136 -10.45 -2.95 -27.63
N LYS A 137 -9.18 -3.21 -27.29
CA LYS A 137 -8.07 -2.38 -27.79
C LYS A 137 -8.00 -2.51 -29.30
N LYS A 138 -8.44 -1.46 -30.00
CA LYS A 138 -8.29 -1.30 -31.45
C LYS A 138 -6.83 -1.60 -31.80
N LYS A 139 -6.58 -2.62 -32.63
CA LYS A 139 -5.23 -2.86 -33.17
C LYS A 139 -4.80 -1.56 -33.84
N THR A 140 -3.80 -0.88 -33.26
CA THR A 140 -3.14 0.24 -33.90
C THR A 140 -2.50 -0.32 -35.15
N ILE A 141 -3.10 -0.05 -36.30
CA ILE A 141 -2.49 -0.33 -37.60
C ILE A 141 -1.21 0.53 -37.62
N PRO A 142 0.00 -0.05 -37.69
CA PRO A 142 1.18 0.75 -37.93
C PRO A 142 0.98 1.42 -39.29
N ALA A 143 1.04 2.75 -39.32
CA ALA A 143 0.98 3.51 -40.56
C ALA A 143 2.21 3.16 -41.41
N TYR A 144 2.08 2.17 -42.29
CA TYR A 144 3.00 1.96 -43.39
C TYR A 144 2.75 3.08 -44.40
N GLY A 145 3.70 4.02 -44.46
CA GLY A 145 3.80 4.99 -45.55
C GLY A 145 4.11 4.28 -46.87
N GLN A 146 3.09 4.24 -47.72
CA GLN A 146 3.05 4.19 -49.18
C GLN A 146 4.35 3.89 -49.96
N ALA A 147 4.35 2.76 -50.68
CA ALA A 147 5.20 2.53 -51.84
C ALA A 147 4.50 3.05 -53.12
N GLY A 148 5.19 3.88 -53.91
CA GLY A 148 4.86 4.21 -55.30
C GLY A 148 5.85 3.54 -56.28
N PRO A 149 5.52 3.40 -57.59
CA PRO A 149 6.16 2.39 -58.45
C PRO A 149 7.39 2.89 -59.24
N SER A 150 8.44 2.06 -59.20
CA SER A 150 9.45 1.69 -60.22
C SER A 150 10.11 2.75 -61.14
N GLY A 151 11.44 2.84 -61.08
CA GLY A 151 12.30 3.18 -62.24
C GLY A 151 13.76 3.58 -61.93
N GLY A 152 14.72 2.65 -62.07
CA GLY A 152 16.14 2.95 -62.29
C GLY A 152 17.15 2.16 -61.43
N PRO A 153 18.16 1.48 -62.01
CA PRO A 153 19.18 0.78 -61.24
C PRO A 153 20.38 1.72 -60.99
N SER A 154 20.77 1.89 -59.73
CA SER A 154 22.10 2.41 -59.42
C SER A 154 22.69 1.66 -58.23
N SER A 155 23.84 1.10 -58.54
CA SER A 155 24.68 0.16 -57.83
C SER A 155 25.66 0.85 -56.86
N TYR A 156 26.22 0.03 -55.96
CA TYR A 156 27.40 0.30 -55.12
C TYR A 156 27.10 1.13 -53.84
N LEU A 157 27.58 0.85 -52.63
CA LEU A 157 28.77 0.13 -52.19
C LEU A 157 28.62 -0.43 -50.76
N ASN A 158 29.21 -1.61 -50.60
CA ASN A 158 29.75 -2.18 -49.38
C ASN A 158 30.79 -1.22 -48.74
N SER A 159 30.68 -0.93 -47.44
CA SER A 159 31.84 -0.50 -46.64
C SER A 159 31.81 -1.13 -45.25
N GLN A 160 32.62 -2.19 -45.16
CA GLN A 160 32.98 -2.91 -43.95
C GLN A 160 33.62 -1.96 -42.92
N ARG A 161 33.22 -2.10 -41.65
CA ARG A 161 33.92 -1.53 -40.50
C ARG A 161 35.28 -2.21 -40.31
N PRO A 162 36.40 -1.46 -40.16
CA PRO A 162 37.65 -2.05 -39.66
C PRO A 162 37.63 -2.18 -38.12
N PRO A 163 38.30 -3.21 -37.55
CA PRO A 163 38.38 -3.42 -36.12
C PRO A 163 39.51 -2.58 -35.52
N TYR A 164 39.25 -1.83 -34.44
CA TYR A 164 40.31 -1.15 -33.70
C TYR A 164 40.88 -2.10 -32.62
N LYS A 165 42.15 -2.48 -32.79
CA LYS A 165 42.92 -3.31 -31.86
C LYS A 165 43.58 -2.46 -30.78
N GLU A 166 43.45 -2.90 -29.53
CA GLU A 166 44.33 -2.53 -28.42
C GLU A 166 45.79 -2.85 -28.73
N LYS A 167 46.72 -1.94 -28.37
CA LYS A 167 48.06 -2.32 -27.91
C LYS A 167 48.55 -1.45 -26.76
N LEU A 168 49.14 -2.15 -25.82
CA LEU A 168 49.60 -1.77 -24.49
C LEU A 168 51.01 -1.11 -24.52
N LYS A 169 51.24 -0.27 -23.50
CA LYS A 169 52.47 -0.08 -22.69
C LYS A 169 53.46 1.08 -22.96
N GLN A 170 53.55 1.88 -21.89
CA GLN A 170 54.72 2.50 -21.24
C GLN A 170 55.36 3.77 -21.84
N LYS A 171 55.19 4.89 -21.12
CA LYS A 171 56.30 5.50 -20.37
C LYS A 171 55.82 6.36 -19.19
N ARG A 172 56.54 6.21 -18.08
CA ARG A 172 56.41 6.91 -16.79
C ARG A 172 56.76 8.40 -16.92
N GLU A 173 56.30 9.18 -15.94
CA GLU A 173 56.61 10.58 -15.56
C GLU A 173 55.36 11.45 -15.67
N GLY A 174 54.84 12.14 -14.65
CA GLY A 174 55.13 12.27 -13.23
C GLY A 174 54.15 13.31 -12.65
N ARG A 175 53.94 13.23 -11.33
CA ARG A 175 53.30 14.22 -10.43
C ARG A 175 51.78 14.14 -10.18
N PRO A 176 51.36 14.46 -8.93
CA PRO A 176 50.29 13.76 -8.22
C PRO A 176 48.99 14.55 -8.14
N PHE A 177 47.89 13.80 -7.95
CA PHE A 177 46.57 14.31 -7.65
C PHE A 177 46.50 14.86 -6.21
N ASP A 178 46.24 16.16 -6.10
CA ASP A 178 45.99 16.87 -4.85
C ASP A 178 44.59 16.51 -4.33
N ARG A 179 44.54 15.73 -3.24
CA ARG A 179 43.30 15.36 -2.54
C ARG A 179 43.20 16.21 -1.28
N HIS A 180 42.56 17.37 -1.39
CA HIS A 180 42.21 18.20 -0.25
C HIS A 180 41.23 17.45 0.67
N GLN A 181 41.79 16.84 1.71
CA GLN A 181 41.08 16.24 2.83
C GLN A 181 40.85 17.36 3.87
N GLN A 182 39.59 17.78 4.03
CA GLN A 182 39.18 18.68 5.10
C GLN A 182 39.45 18.00 6.45
N LYS A 183 40.44 18.52 7.19
CA LYS A 183 40.70 18.20 8.59
C LYS A 183 39.76 19.03 9.47
N THR A 184 38.80 18.39 10.11
CA THR A 184 38.21 18.86 11.36
C THR A 184 39.10 18.39 12.51
N LYS A 185 39.81 19.32 13.16
CA LYS A 185 40.37 19.14 14.51
C LYS A 185 39.52 19.96 15.47
N ARG A 186 38.86 19.31 16.42
CA ARG A 186 38.57 19.92 17.73
C ARG A 186 39.12 19.00 18.81
N PHE A 187 39.96 19.61 19.63
CA PHE A 187 40.78 19.02 20.68
C PHE A 187 39.94 18.60 21.88
N ARG A 188 40.37 17.49 22.51
CA ARG A 188 40.17 17.22 23.94
C ARG A 188 41.18 18.04 24.75
N LYS A 189 40.69 18.75 25.76
CA LYS A 189 41.21 18.73 27.13
C LYS A 189 40.05 19.07 28.07
#